data_AF-A0A844BZZ8-F1
#
_entry.id   AF-A0A844BZZ8-F1
#
_cell.length_a   1.000
_cell.length_b   1.000
_cell.length_c   1.000
_cell.angle_alpha   90.00
_cell.angle_beta   90.00
_cell.angle_gamma   90.00
#
_symmetry.space_group_name_H-M   'P 1'
#
loop_
_entity.id
_entity.type
_entity.pdbx_description
1 polymer ?
#
loop_
_entity_poly.entity_id
_entity_poly.type
_entity_poly.pdbx_seq_one_letter_code
_entity_poly.pdbx_strand_id
1 'polypeptide(L)' 'MIHKIKSMYDNGQGLSIRAISRELNISRNTVKKYLAMD' A
#
# COMPACT_ATOMS: atom_id res chain seq x y z
N MET A 1 -7.19 -2.48 -7.25
CA MET A 1 -6.11 -2.83 -6.29
C MET A 1 -5.38 -1.60 -5.78
N ILE A 2 -4.98 -0.67 -6.67
CA ILE A 2 -4.39 0.64 -6.32
C ILE A 2 -5.25 1.41 -5.31
N HIS A 3 -6.55 1.60 -5.57
CA HIS A 3 -7.45 2.29 -4.63
C HIS A 3 -7.51 1.67 -3.23
N LYS A 4 -7.45 0.34 -3.12
CA LYS A 4 -7.47 -0.36 -1.82
C LYS A 4 -6.17 -0.11 -1.04
N ILE A 5 -5.03 -0.13 -1.73
CA ILE A 5 -3.72 0.19 -1.15
C ILE A 5 -3.64 1.67 -0.73
N LYS A 6 -4.13 2.59 -1.57
CA LYS A 6 -4.20 4.03 -1.25
C LYS A 6 -5.10 4.28 -0.03
N SER A 7 -6.27 3.65 0.02
CA SER A 7 -7.19 3.73 1.17
C SER A 7 -6.60 3.12 2.44
N MET A 8 -5.85 2.01 2.33
CA MET A 8 -5.16 1.41 3.49
C MET A 8 -3.99 2.25 3.99
N TYR A 9 -3.24 2.90 3.09
CA TYR A 9 -2.09 3.74 3.46
C TYR A 9 -2.51 5.06 4.08
N ASP A 10 -3.67 5.60 3.66
CA ASP A 10 -4.28 6.82 4.17
C ASP A 10 -3.25 7.97 4.32
N ASN A 11 -2.48 8.20 3.24
CA ASN A 11 -1.39 9.18 3.19
C ASN A 11 -0.32 9.10 4.30
N GLY A 12 -0.14 7.93 4.91
CA GLY A 12 0.82 7.70 6.00
C GLY A 12 0.23 7.84 7.40
N GLN A 13 -1.08 8.10 7.52
CA GLN A 13 -1.85 8.01 8.76
C GLN A 13 -2.41 6.59 8.99
N GLY A 14 -2.49 5.77 7.93
CA GLY A 14 -3.03 4.42 7.96
C GLY A 14 -1.99 3.32 8.14
N LEU A 15 -2.21 2.17 7.52
CA LEU A 15 -1.31 1.03 7.56
C LEU A 15 0.02 1.36 6.87
N SER A 16 1.13 1.05 7.55
CA SER A 16 2.46 1.16 6.95
C SER A 16 2.59 0.25 5.72
N ILE A 17 3.47 0.62 4.79
CA ILE A 17 3.81 -0.19 3.60
C ILE A 17 4.10 -1.66 3.96
N ARG A 18 4.73 -1.89 5.13
CA ARG A 18 5.04 -3.25 5.62
C ARG A 18 3.79 -4.01 6.05
N ALA A 19 2.83 -3.34 6.70
CA ALA A 19 1.57 -3.94 7.09
C ALA A 19 0.72 -4.26 5.86
N ILE A 20 0.60 -3.32 4.91
CA ILE A 20 -0.12 -3.52 3.65
C ILE A 20 0.46 -4.69 2.84
N SER A 21 1.79 -4.79 2.80
CA SER A 21 2.49 -5.89 2.13
C SER A 21 2.15 -7.25 2.73
N ARG A 22 2.03 -7.35 4.06
CA ARG A 22 1.64 -8.58 4.76
C ARG A 22 0.16 -8.90 4.53
N GLU A 23 -0.70 -7.91 4.67
CA GLU A 23 -2.16 -8.05 4.54
C GLU A 23 -2.58 -8.51 3.14
N LEU A 24 -1.96 -7.93 2.12
CA LEU A 24 -2.27 -8.23 0.72
C LEU A 24 -1.38 -9.32 0.13
N ASN A 25 -0.43 -9.86 0.92
CA ASN A 25 0.57 -10.83 0.50
C ASN A 25 1.29 -10.44 -0.81
N ILE A 26 1.67 -9.16 -0.91
CA ILE A 26 2.39 -8.60 -2.06
C ILE A 26 3.71 -7.98 -1.60
N SER A 27 4.65 -7.84 -2.54
CA SER A 27 5.94 -7.23 -2.23
C SER A 27 5.79 -5.75 -1.83
N ARG A 28 6.66 -5.28 -0.92
CA ARG A 28 6.75 -3.86 -0.55
C ARG A 28 7.00 -2.95 -1.76
N ASN A 29 7.69 -3.47 -2.78
CA ASN A 29 7.96 -2.74 -4.03
C ASN A 29 6.68 -2.54 -4.84
N THR A 30 5.81 -3.54 -4.86
CA THR A 30 4.48 -3.46 -5.50
C THR A 30 3.61 -2.42 -4.81
N VAL A 31 3.59 -2.41 -3.47
CA VAL A 31 2.89 -1.39 -2.67
C VAL A 31 3.43 0.01 -2.98
N LYS A 32 4.75 0.20 -2.96
CA LYS A 32 5.38 1.49 -3.31
C LYS A 32 5.04 1.94 -4.73
N LYS A 33 5.12 1.03 -5.71
CA LYS A 33 4.80 1.32 -7.11
C LYS A 33 3.36 1.79 -7.23
N TYR A 34 2.43 1.12 -6.55
CA TYR A 34 1.01 1.49 -6.58
C TYR A 34 0.65 2.74 -5.77
N LEU A 35 1.42 3.09 -4.73
CA LEU A 35 1.28 4.37 -4.05
C LEU A 35 1.83 5.53 -4.89
N ALA A 36 2.87 5.29 -5.69
CA ALA A 36 3.49 6.28 -6.57
C ALA A 36 2.79 6.41 -7.93
N MET A 37 1.99 5.42 -8.34
CA MET A 37 1.12 5.52 -9.51
C MET A 37 -0.15 6.27 -9.11
N ASP A 38 -0.40 7.42 -9.75
CA ASP A 38 -1.69 8.10 -9.67
C ASP A 38 -2.81 7.26 -10.29
#